data_AF-A0AAD6XSA3-F1
#
_entry.id   AF-A0AAD6XSA3-F1
#
_cell.length_a   1.000
_cell.length_b   1.000
_cell.length_c   1.000
_cell.angle_alpha   90.00
_cell.angle_beta   90.00
_cell.angle_gamma   90.00
#
_symmetry.space_group_name_H-M   'P 1'
#
loop_
_entity.id
_entity.type
_entity.pdbx_description
1 polymer ?
#
loop_
_entity_poly.entity_id
_entity_poly.type
_entity_poly.pdbx_seq_one_letter_code
_entity_poly.pdbx_strand_id
1 'polypeptide(L)'
;MAIIRAPVSGPLVLAGGSGPVVRAAASGPLELAGGAAWRPRPESFVAFINAGLRDPANPEACWNCLSGAFYILIHPEEVFGPQVSPDFVFEKTCTIWPTILKFITAPRTDRELVNLALGGRQCSCDEREYTTILRTYSQSVVSLWYSMWHSEFPAVAESPFHCFFSRVFKHLTPYLHDMSPTAVAKQRTQVWPFSPQDCIPFGAETTIKSIHQWIHFYRDPQPFPISLMGVIGHVTRNLTVPLIAAAPNLVVDIAQIGHKACDTALQRKLDPSLTDAQFIDVGDAFHRYMWHIEKFFKCLFGESNIQPAELKRLVSGHERSLFDLFCKALELLHTPSFFSDDLLDLIPYSVNVITEAAGTMYVVGLLVTQIPPRVPHMRPDVLAAVLRMGNDAGHTPARPAALPLGTVLQSHKERRVCFSLGCRHSIQTRAPDAAADDRFRRCSGCQLVSYCGRACQVAAWRDASLPHREVCADIKAVVKQGGGNVDAQETWRKRAKNGQIDEDLARRVFEWFKTWGEMQGSNLIAN
;
A
#
# COMPACT_ATOMS: atom_id res chain seq x y z
N MET A 1 16.65 15.44 -19.07
CA MET A 1 15.26 15.26 -19.55
C MET A 1 14.80 16.55 -20.21
N ALA A 2 14.70 16.58 -21.54
CA ALA A 2 14.15 17.73 -22.25
C ALA A 2 12.62 17.74 -22.08
N ILE A 3 12.10 18.75 -21.39
CA ILE A 3 10.66 18.99 -21.28
C ILE A 3 10.20 19.51 -22.65
N ILE A 4 9.57 18.65 -23.45
CA ILE A 4 8.94 19.06 -24.71
C ILE A 4 7.68 19.84 -24.33
N ARG A 5 7.73 21.17 -24.39
CA ARG A 5 6.55 22.05 -24.31
C ARG A 5 5.86 22.06 -25.68
N ALA A 6 4.65 21.51 -25.74
CA ALA A 6 3.76 21.69 -26.88
C ALA A 6 3.26 23.15 -26.94
N PRO A 7 2.97 23.71 -28.12
CA PRO A 7 2.46 25.07 -28.25
C PRO A 7 1.03 25.17 -27.69
N VAL A 8 0.84 26.05 -26.70
CA VAL A 8 -0.47 26.40 -26.14
C VAL A 8 -1.13 27.39 -27.08
N SER A 9 -2.26 27.03 -27.66
CA SER A 9 -3.09 27.91 -28.47
C SER A 9 -4.20 28.54 -27.63
N GLY A 10 -4.10 29.87 -27.42
CA GLY A 10 -5.20 30.82 -27.14
C GLY A 10 -5.82 30.81 -25.73
N PRO A 11 -6.07 31.98 -25.11
CA PRO A 11 -6.75 32.05 -23.82
C PRO A 11 -8.26 31.82 -23.99
N LEU A 12 -8.79 30.78 -23.35
CA LEU A 12 -10.23 30.62 -23.14
C LEU A 12 -10.64 31.55 -21.99
N VAL A 13 -11.40 32.60 -22.28
CA VAL A 13 -11.97 33.49 -21.27
C VAL A 13 -13.11 32.75 -20.58
N LEU A 14 -12.89 32.29 -19.34
CA LEU A 14 -13.94 31.75 -18.48
C LEU A 14 -14.54 32.89 -17.65
N ALA A 15 -15.79 33.23 -17.95
CA ALA A 15 -16.58 34.15 -17.14
C ALA A 15 -16.93 33.48 -15.80
N GLY A 16 -16.70 34.22 -14.71
CA GLY A 16 -17.05 33.80 -13.35
C GLY A 16 -18.56 33.64 -13.18
N GLY A 17 -18.98 32.41 -12.97
CA GLY A 17 -20.31 32.06 -12.48
C GLY A 17 -20.17 30.84 -11.60
N SER A 18 -20.88 30.83 -10.47
CA SER A 18 -21.20 29.63 -9.71
C SER A 18 -21.85 28.61 -10.65
N GLY A 19 -21.04 27.77 -11.28
CA GLY A 19 -21.50 26.79 -12.24
C GLY A 19 -22.41 25.78 -11.53
N PRO A 20 -23.50 25.34 -12.17
CA PRO A 20 -24.30 24.26 -11.61
C PRO A 20 -23.37 23.06 -11.41
N VAL A 21 -23.45 22.42 -10.25
CA VAL A 21 -23.05 21.01 -10.14
C VAL A 21 -23.76 20.33 -11.30
N VAL A 22 -23.01 19.84 -12.28
CA VAL A 22 -23.53 19.00 -13.34
C VAL A 22 -23.95 17.71 -12.65
N ARG A 23 -25.10 17.72 -11.97
CA ARG A 23 -25.95 16.55 -11.88
C ARG A 23 -26.21 16.26 -13.34
N ALA A 24 -25.48 15.30 -13.90
CA ALA A 24 -25.78 14.79 -15.22
C ALA A 24 -27.30 14.61 -15.25
N ALA A 25 -27.96 15.31 -16.18
CA ALA A 25 -29.41 15.23 -16.39
C ALA A 25 -29.81 13.85 -16.96
N ALA A 26 -29.09 12.80 -16.56
CA ALA A 26 -29.07 11.45 -17.11
C ALA A 26 -29.49 10.43 -16.04
N SER A 27 -30.47 10.75 -15.20
CA SER A 27 -31.19 9.73 -14.43
C SER A 27 -32.22 8.97 -15.29
N GLY A 28 -32.25 9.21 -16.60
CA GLY A 28 -32.99 8.42 -17.57
C GLY A 28 -32.05 7.47 -18.34
N PRO A 29 -32.53 6.27 -18.75
CA PRO A 29 -31.75 5.39 -19.63
C PRO A 29 -31.34 6.16 -20.90
N LEU A 30 -30.09 5.99 -21.32
CA LEU A 30 -29.59 6.52 -22.60
C LEU A 30 -30.44 5.94 -23.74
N GLU A 31 -31.32 6.76 -24.30
CA GLU A 31 -32.06 6.41 -25.51
C GLU A 31 -31.11 6.52 -26.72
N LEU A 32 -30.90 5.39 -27.40
CA LEU A 32 -30.15 5.36 -28.65
C LEU A 32 -30.94 6.06 -29.75
N ALA A 33 -30.24 6.53 -30.79
CA ALA A 33 -30.83 7.04 -32.02
C ALA A 33 -31.60 5.92 -32.74
N GLY A 34 -32.83 5.65 -32.28
CA GLY A 34 -33.62 4.49 -32.68
C GLY A 34 -34.65 4.01 -31.63
N GLY A 35 -34.66 4.58 -30.42
CA GLY A 35 -35.69 4.31 -29.40
C GLY A 35 -35.58 2.93 -28.72
N ALA A 36 -34.59 2.11 -29.10
CA ALA A 36 -34.28 0.87 -28.38
C ALA A 36 -33.50 1.20 -27.10
N ALA A 37 -34.00 0.72 -25.95
CA ALA A 37 -33.30 0.87 -24.68
C ALA A 37 -32.01 0.04 -24.69
N TRP A 38 -30.86 0.72 -24.77
CA TRP A 38 -29.57 0.08 -24.60
C TRP A 38 -29.42 -0.38 -23.15
N ARG A 39 -29.20 -1.69 -22.96
CA ARG A 39 -28.98 -2.30 -21.65
C ARG A 39 -27.69 -3.11 -21.69
N PRO A 40 -26.52 -2.45 -21.63
CA PRO A 40 -25.27 -3.17 -21.59
C PRO A 40 -25.23 -4.00 -20.32
N ARG A 41 -24.54 -5.13 -20.36
CA ARG A 41 -24.28 -5.91 -19.16
C ARG A 41 -22.89 -5.55 -18.62
N PRO A 42 -22.65 -5.51 -17.31
CA PRO A 42 -21.34 -5.25 -16.73
C PRO A 42 -20.21 -6.08 -17.37
N GLU A 43 -20.49 -7.34 -17.71
CA GLU A 43 -19.55 -8.27 -18.35
C GLU A 43 -19.02 -7.75 -19.70
N SER A 44 -19.81 -6.94 -20.42
CA SER A 44 -19.40 -6.36 -21.70
C SER A 44 -18.29 -5.33 -21.51
N PHE A 45 -18.35 -4.52 -20.44
CA PHE A 45 -17.31 -3.54 -20.12
C PHE A 45 -16.04 -4.21 -19.58
N VAL A 46 -16.19 -5.29 -18.81
CA VAL A 46 -15.05 -6.11 -18.38
C VAL A 46 -14.36 -6.75 -19.57
N ALA A 47 -15.13 -7.35 -20.49
CA ALA A 47 -14.58 -7.92 -21.71
C ALA A 47 -13.85 -6.86 -22.55
N PHE A 48 -14.42 -5.65 -22.66
CA PHE A 48 -13.79 -4.51 -23.32
C PHE A 48 -12.46 -4.12 -22.67
N ILE A 49 -12.41 -3.95 -21.35
CA ILE A 49 -11.17 -3.60 -20.63
C ILE A 49 -10.13 -4.73 -20.74
N ASN A 50 -10.55 -5.99 -20.58
CA ASN A 50 -9.66 -7.14 -20.69
C ASN A 50 -9.07 -7.28 -22.10
N ALA A 51 -9.86 -7.02 -23.15
CA ALA A 51 -9.34 -6.97 -24.51
C ALA A 51 -8.39 -5.78 -24.71
N GLY A 52 -8.81 -4.58 -24.28
CA GLY A 52 -8.03 -3.35 -24.44
C GLY A 52 -6.69 -3.36 -23.71
N LEU A 53 -6.56 -4.11 -22.61
CA LEU A 53 -5.33 -4.22 -21.80
C LEU A 53 -4.62 -5.58 -21.97
N ARG A 54 -5.02 -6.40 -22.95
CA ARG A 54 -4.46 -7.75 -23.14
C ARG A 54 -2.96 -7.72 -23.43
N ASP A 55 -2.54 -6.82 -24.32
CA ASP A 55 -1.13 -6.55 -24.64
C ASP A 55 -0.66 -5.31 -23.85
N PRO A 56 0.18 -5.49 -22.81
CA PRO A 56 0.68 -4.38 -22.02
C PRO A 56 1.58 -3.41 -22.80
N ALA A 57 2.14 -3.83 -23.93
CA ALA A 57 2.97 -2.98 -24.79
C ALA A 57 2.13 -2.17 -25.78
N ASN A 58 1.03 -2.75 -26.27
CA ASN A 58 0.17 -2.14 -27.30
C ASN A 58 -1.32 -2.28 -26.92
N PRO A 59 -1.86 -1.44 -26.02
CA PRO A 59 -3.27 -1.50 -25.68
C PRO A 59 -4.16 -1.27 -26.91
N GLU A 60 -5.13 -2.16 -27.14
CA GLU A 60 -6.01 -2.11 -28.31
C GLU A 60 -7.08 -1.01 -28.20
N ALA A 61 -7.37 -0.55 -26.98
CA ALA A 61 -8.35 0.48 -26.68
C ALA A 61 -7.68 1.79 -26.26
N CYS A 62 -8.27 2.92 -26.66
CA CYS A 62 -7.78 4.23 -26.24
C CYS A 62 -8.10 4.53 -24.78
N TRP A 63 -7.34 5.47 -24.19
CA TRP A 63 -7.47 5.81 -22.77
C TRP A 63 -8.83 6.42 -22.41
N ASN A 64 -9.45 7.14 -23.34
CA ASN A 64 -10.81 7.64 -23.13
C ASN A 64 -11.82 6.50 -22.97
N CYS A 65 -11.85 5.55 -23.91
CA CYS A 65 -12.81 4.46 -23.83
C CYS A 65 -12.55 3.55 -22.63
N LEU A 66 -11.28 3.31 -22.27
CA LEU A 66 -10.92 2.56 -21.07
C LEU A 66 -11.35 3.28 -19.79
N SER A 67 -11.15 4.60 -19.71
CA SER A 67 -11.59 5.43 -18.57
C SER A 67 -13.12 5.43 -18.42
N GLY A 68 -13.85 5.60 -19.53
CA GLY A 68 -15.30 5.51 -19.55
C GLY A 68 -15.80 4.13 -19.13
N ALA A 69 -15.21 3.06 -19.67
CA ALA A 69 -15.63 1.68 -19.34
C ALA A 69 -15.38 1.37 -17.86
N PHE A 70 -14.22 1.79 -17.34
CA PHE A 70 -13.89 1.57 -15.94
C PHE A 70 -14.80 2.39 -15.03
N TYR A 71 -15.13 3.63 -15.40
CA TYR A 71 -16.10 4.46 -14.65
C TYR A 71 -17.45 3.77 -14.48
N ILE A 72 -18.00 3.24 -15.56
CA ILE A 72 -19.29 2.53 -15.55
C ILE A 72 -19.24 1.33 -14.59
N LEU A 73 -18.10 0.64 -14.49
CA LEU A 73 -17.94 -0.50 -13.59
C LEU A 73 -17.83 -0.10 -12.11
N ILE A 74 -17.25 1.06 -11.80
CA ILE A 74 -17.07 1.53 -10.42
C ILE A 74 -18.25 2.38 -9.91
N HIS A 75 -19.10 2.87 -10.82
CA HIS A 75 -20.36 3.58 -10.54
C HIS A 75 -21.55 2.92 -11.26
N PRO A 76 -21.81 1.62 -11.02
CA PRO A 76 -22.87 0.90 -11.72
C PRO A 76 -24.27 1.47 -11.45
N GLU A 77 -24.49 2.13 -10.32
CA GLU A 77 -25.75 2.75 -9.95
C GLU A 77 -26.18 3.85 -10.93
N GLU A 78 -25.20 4.58 -11.52
CA GLU A 78 -25.46 5.65 -12.47
C GLU A 78 -25.91 5.14 -13.84
N VAL A 79 -25.61 3.88 -14.16
CA VAL A 79 -25.78 3.32 -15.51
C VAL A 79 -26.80 2.17 -15.55
N PHE A 80 -26.76 1.28 -14.56
CA PHE A 80 -27.64 0.11 -14.46
C PHE A 80 -28.78 0.31 -13.46
N GLY A 81 -28.79 1.41 -12.72
CA GLY A 81 -29.80 1.77 -11.72
C GLY A 81 -29.40 1.40 -10.28
N PRO A 82 -30.11 1.96 -9.28
CA PRO A 82 -29.73 1.93 -7.87
C PRO A 82 -29.69 0.52 -7.25
N GLN A 83 -30.28 -0.47 -7.92
CA GLN A 83 -30.31 -1.87 -7.48
C GLN A 83 -29.00 -2.63 -7.75
N VAL A 84 -28.07 -2.08 -8.54
CA VAL A 84 -26.78 -2.71 -8.85
C VAL A 84 -25.70 -2.07 -7.98
N SER A 85 -25.24 -2.79 -6.95
CA SER A 85 -24.16 -2.29 -6.10
C SER A 85 -22.78 -2.46 -6.76
N PRO A 86 -21.81 -1.59 -6.44
CA PRO A 86 -20.41 -1.78 -6.83
C PRO A 86 -19.86 -3.16 -6.43
N ASP A 87 -20.17 -3.64 -5.22
CA ASP A 87 -19.72 -4.94 -4.72
C ASP A 87 -20.22 -6.08 -5.60
N PHE A 88 -21.49 -6.03 -6.04
CA PHE A 88 -22.05 -7.02 -6.95
C PHE A 88 -21.27 -7.06 -8.27
N VAL A 89 -20.94 -5.89 -8.81
CA VAL A 89 -20.14 -5.81 -10.03
C VAL A 89 -18.75 -6.37 -9.76
N PHE A 90 -18.03 -5.93 -8.73
CA PHE A 90 -16.67 -6.40 -8.47
C PHE A 90 -16.58 -7.90 -8.16
N GLU A 91 -17.53 -8.47 -7.42
CA GLU A 91 -17.62 -9.92 -7.20
C GLU A 91 -17.80 -10.68 -8.52
N LYS A 92 -18.67 -10.19 -9.41
CA LYS A 92 -18.91 -10.82 -10.73
C LYS A 92 -17.81 -10.56 -11.75
N THR A 93 -17.03 -9.48 -11.55
CA THR A 93 -16.06 -8.98 -12.51
C THR A 93 -14.61 -9.15 -12.05
N CYS A 94 -14.36 -10.05 -11.09
CA CYS A 94 -13.03 -10.38 -10.54
C CYS A 94 -11.95 -10.67 -11.61
N THR A 95 -12.33 -11.00 -12.85
CA THR A 95 -11.41 -11.22 -13.97
C THR A 95 -10.73 -9.93 -14.47
N ILE A 96 -11.22 -8.75 -14.12
CA ILE A 96 -10.61 -7.48 -14.51
C ILE A 96 -9.29 -7.22 -13.79
N TRP A 97 -9.19 -7.61 -12.51
CA TRP A 97 -8.03 -7.30 -11.68
C TRP A 97 -6.76 -8.03 -12.11
N PRO A 98 -6.76 -9.34 -12.44
CA PRO A 98 -5.61 -10.01 -13.04
C PRO A 98 -5.09 -9.27 -14.27
N THR A 99 -5.97 -8.84 -15.17
CA THR A 99 -5.61 -8.13 -16.40
C THR A 99 -4.99 -6.77 -16.10
N ILE A 100 -5.64 -5.98 -15.24
CA ILE A 100 -5.15 -4.67 -14.82
C ILE A 100 -3.79 -4.78 -14.14
N LEU A 101 -3.63 -5.71 -13.19
CA LEU A 101 -2.38 -5.83 -12.47
C LEU A 101 -1.26 -6.36 -13.34
N LYS A 102 -1.55 -7.32 -14.23
CA LYS A 102 -0.61 -7.74 -15.29
C LYS A 102 -0.24 -6.55 -16.17
N PHE A 103 -1.19 -5.70 -16.54
CA PHE A 103 -0.88 -4.52 -17.32
C PHE A 103 0.06 -3.55 -16.57
N ILE A 104 -0.25 -3.21 -15.32
CA ILE A 104 0.55 -2.29 -14.48
C ILE A 104 1.96 -2.83 -14.25
N THR A 105 2.09 -4.12 -13.97
CA THR A 105 3.34 -4.74 -13.55
C THR A 105 4.19 -5.29 -14.69
N ALA A 106 3.71 -5.23 -15.94
CA ALA A 106 4.48 -5.61 -17.10
C ALA A 106 5.79 -4.79 -17.20
N PRO A 107 6.93 -5.43 -17.47
CA PRO A 107 8.22 -4.76 -17.53
C PRO A 107 8.24 -3.74 -18.67
N ARG A 108 8.68 -2.52 -18.37
CA ARG A 108 8.81 -1.42 -19.34
C ARG A 108 10.05 -0.59 -19.06
N THR A 109 10.57 0.05 -20.11
CA THR A 109 11.50 1.16 -20.04
C THR A 109 10.74 2.47 -19.84
N ASP A 110 11.42 3.51 -19.33
CA ASP A 110 10.78 4.83 -19.13
C ASP A 110 10.24 5.39 -20.45
N ARG A 111 10.95 5.12 -21.56
CA ARG A 111 10.52 5.50 -22.91
C ARG A 111 9.24 4.79 -23.32
N GLU A 112 9.11 3.49 -23.04
CA GLU A 112 7.89 2.74 -23.34
C GLU A 112 6.71 3.26 -22.50
N LEU A 113 6.93 3.64 -21.25
CA LEU A 113 5.88 4.20 -20.40
C LEU A 113 5.42 5.58 -20.90
N VAL A 114 6.35 6.44 -21.36
CA VAL A 114 6.01 7.70 -22.04
C VAL A 114 5.22 7.43 -23.33
N ASN A 115 5.69 6.50 -24.16
CA ASN A 115 5.01 6.14 -25.40
C ASN A 115 3.61 5.60 -25.13
N LEU A 116 3.43 4.82 -24.06
CA LEU A 116 2.15 4.29 -23.64
C LEU A 116 1.16 5.42 -23.29
N ALA A 117 1.62 6.40 -22.51
CA ALA A 117 0.81 7.57 -22.15
C ALA A 117 0.43 8.42 -23.37
N LEU A 118 1.28 8.47 -24.41
CA LEU A 118 1.02 9.20 -25.65
C LEU A 118 0.16 8.42 -26.64
N GLY A 119 0.36 7.11 -26.77
CA GLY A 119 -0.21 6.27 -27.82
C GLY A 119 -1.74 6.15 -27.77
N GLY A 120 -2.32 6.08 -26.58
CA GLY A 120 -3.79 5.97 -26.42
C GLY A 120 -4.54 7.30 -26.44
N ARG A 121 -3.91 8.41 -26.88
CA ARG A 121 -4.59 9.72 -27.01
C ARG A 121 -5.57 9.74 -28.19
N GLN A 122 -5.20 9.13 -29.31
CA GLN A 122 -6.08 9.00 -30.47
C GLN A 122 -6.97 7.77 -30.29
N CYS A 123 -8.25 7.90 -30.61
CA CYS A 123 -9.17 6.78 -30.49
C CYS A 123 -9.02 5.85 -31.69
N SER A 124 -8.48 4.64 -31.45
CA SER A 124 -8.43 3.53 -32.40
C SER A 124 -9.57 2.52 -32.22
N CYS A 125 -10.47 2.76 -31.26
CA CYS A 125 -11.56 1.84 -30.96
C CYS A 125 -12.54 1.80 -32.14
N ASP A 126 -12.97 0.60 -32.52
CA ASP A 126 -14.04 0.37 -33.49
C ASP A 126 -15.26 1.27 -33.17
N GLU A 127 -15.79 1.97 -34.17
CA GLU A 127 -16.95 2.85 -34.03
C GLU A 127 -18.23 2.03 -33.88
N ARG A 128 -18.31 1.29 -32.77
CA ARG A 128 -19.54 0.69 -32.29
C ARG A 128 -20.31 1.70 -31.48
N GLU A 129 -21.62 1.50 -31.44
CA GLU A 129 -22.56 2.36 -30.73
C GLU A 129 -22.15 2.64 -29.27
N TYR A 130 -21.58 1.65 -28.57
CA TYR A 130 -21.10 1.85 -27.19
C TYR A 130 -19.81 2.67 -27.08
N THR A 131 -18.98 2.76 -28.13
CA THR A 131 -17.74 3.56 -28.11
C THR A 131 -18.05 5.05 -27.90
N THR A 132 -19.12 5.55 -28.51
CA THR A 132 -19.61 6.92 -28.30
C THR A 132 -20.00 7.14 -26.85
N ILE A 133 -20.75 6.21 -26.27
CA ILE A 133 -21.17 6.25 -24.87
C ILE A 133 -19.96 6.29 -23.94
N LEU A 134 -18.98 5.38 -24.17
CA LEU A 134 -17.74 5.35 -23.39
C LEU A 134 -16.98 6.67 -23.47
N ARG A 135 -16.92 7.32 -24.65
CA ARG A 135 -16.29 8.64 -24.81
C ARG A 135 -17.03 9.73 -24.03
N THR A 136 -18.36 9.74 -24.08
CA THR A 136 -19.18 10.70 -23.33
C THR A 136 -18.97 10.57 -21.82
N TYR A 137 -19.04 9.34 -21.28
CA TYR A 137 -18.72 9.11 -19.87
C TYR A 137 -17.30 9.53 -19.55
N SER A 138 -16.32 9.17 -20.39
CA SER A 138 -14.93 9.59 -20.21
C SER A 138 -14.76 11.10 -20.17
N GLN A 139 -15.49 11.87 -20.97
CA GLN A 139 -15.40 13.33 -20.95
C GLN A 139 -15.94 13.91 -19.64
N SER A 140 -17.10 13.44 -19.17
CA SER A 140 -17.65 13.85 -17.86
C SER A 140 -16.69 13.51 -16.73
N VAL A 141 -16.14 12.30 -16.78
CA VAL A 141 -15.14 11.77 -15.86
C VAL A 141 -13.86 12.60 -15.84
N VAL A 142 -13.31 12.90 -17.01
CA VAL A 142 -12.08 13.69 -17.15
C VAL A 142 -12.36 15.12 -16.69
N SER A 143 -13.55 15.66 -16.96
CA SER A 143 -13.95 16.99 -16.46
C SER A 143 -14.06 17.03 -14.94
N LEU A 144 -14.68 16.02 -14.30
CA LEU A 144 -14.74 15.87 -12.84
C LEU A 144 -13.34 15.70 -12.24
N TRP A 145 -12.51 14.89 -12.87
CA TRP A 145 -11.12 14.71 -12.47
C TRP A 145 -10.36 16.03 -12.57
N TYR A 146 -10.51 16.72 -13.70
CA TYR A 146 -9.89 18.02 -13.94
C TYR A 146 -10.35 19.05 -12.91
N SER A 147 -11.65 19.16 -12.61
CA SER A 147 -12.12 20.12 -11.61
C SER A 147 -11.53 19.87 -10.21
N MET A 148 -11.29 18.60 -9.85
CA MET A 148 -10.67 18.26 -8.56
C MET A 148 -9.18 18.61 -8.49
N TRP A 149 -8.47 18.69 -9.63
CA TRP A 149 -7.00 18.74 -9.65
C TRP A 149 -6.41 19.90 -10.46
N HIS A 150 -7.23 20.66 -11.18
CA HIS A 150 -6.76 21.66 -12.14
C HIS A 150 -6.04 22.83 -11.45
N SER A 151 -6.49 23.23 -10.26
CA SER A 151 -5.88 24.31 -9.48
C SER A 151 -4.42 24.02 -9.09
N GLU A 152 -4.07 22.74 -8.94
CA GLU A 152 -2.76 22.31 -8.48
C GLU A 152 -1.87 21.75 -9.60
N PHE A 153 -2.46 21.04 -10.57
CA PHE A 153 -1.71 20.28 -11.58
C PHE A 153 -2.29 20.41 -12.99
N PRO A 154 -2.35 21.64 -13.56
CA PRO A 154 -3.02 21.89 -14.83
C PRO A 154 -2.44 21.07 -15.99
N ALA A 155 -1.11 20.85 -16.02
CA ALA A 155 -0.45 20.12 -17.11
C ALA A 155 -0.67 18.59 -17.09
N VAL A 156 -1.06 18.02 -15.94
CA VAL A 156 -1.20 16.56 -15.76
C VAL A 156 -2.67 16.14 -15.76
N ALA A 157 -3.56 17.01 -15.28
CA ALA A 157 -4.99 16.73 -15.13
C ALA A 157 -5.74 16.49 -16.47
N GLU A 158 -5.16 16.87 -17.61
CA GLU A 158 -5.82 16.81 -18.92
C GLU A 158 -5.70 15.45 -19.64
N SER A 159 -4.91 14.51 -19.11
CA SER A 159 -4.65 13.27 -19.83
C SER A 159 -5.63 12.15 -19.43
N PRO A 160 -6.42 11.58 -20.36
CA PRO A 160 -7.27 10.42 -20.09
C PRO A 160 -6.49 9.21 -19.54
N PHE A 161 -5.20 9.10 -19.88
CA PHE A 161 -4.29 8.11 -19.31
C PHE A 161 -4.17 8.25 -17.80
N HIS A 162 -3.91 9.47 -17.31
CA HIS A 162 -3.79 9.75 -15.89
C HIS A 162 -5.14 9.53 -15.20
N CYS A 163 -6.23 10.03 -15.78
CA CYS A 163 -7.57 9.80 -15.25
C CYS A 163 -7.87 8.30 -15.06
N PHE A 164 -7.56 7.47 -16.07
CA PHE A 164 -7.72 6.02 -16.00
C PHE A 164 -6.88 5.40 -14.88
N PHE A 165 -5.56 5.62 -14.87
CA PHE A 165 -4.66 4.97 -13.91
C PHE A 165 -4.87 5.45 -12.47
N SER A 166 -5.13 6.73 -12.24
CA SER A 166 -5.52 7.22 -10.91
C SER A 166 -6.69 6.45 -10.33
N ARG A 167 -7.74 6.21 -11.13
CA ARG A 167 -8.92 5.47 -10.70
C ARG A 167 -8.61 4.00 -10.47
N VAL A 168 -7.88 3.38 -11.40
CA VAL A 168 -7.42 2.01 -11.23
C VAL A 168 -6.69 1.86 -9.90
N PHE A 169 -5.73 2.71 -9.59
CA PHE A 169 -5.01 2.61 -8.32
C PHE A 169 -5.88 2.95 -7.10
N LYS A 170 -6.77 3.94 -7.22
CA LYS A 170 -7.73 4.34 -6.16
C LYS A 170 -8.64 3.18 -5.75
N HIS A 171 -9.06 2.33 -6.69
CA HIS A 171 -9.96 1.20 -6.41
C HIS A 171 -9.21 -0.11 -6.14
N LEU A 172 -8.09 -0.36 -6.83
CA LEU A 172 -7.29 -1.57 -6.62
C LEU A 172 -6.61 -1.58 -5.24
N THR A 173 -6.16 -0.43 -4.74
CA THR A 173 -5.40 -0.36 -3.49
C THR A 173 -6.25 -0.75 -2.26
N PRO A 174 -7.45 -0.16 -2.03
CA PRO A 174 -8.32 -0.58 -0.93
C PRO A 174 -8.76 -2.04 -1.08
N TYR A 175 -9.10 -2.46 -2.31
CA TYR A 175 -9.47 -3.84 -2.59
C TYR A 175 -8.40 -4.83 -2.11
N LEU A 176 -7.12 -4.60 -2.45
CA LEU A 176 -6.02 -5.44 -2.00
C LEU A 176 -5.70 -5.29 -0.52
N HIS A 177 -5.88 -4.10 0.05
CA HIS A 177 -5.63 -3.86 1.47
C HIS A 177 -6.52 -4.72 2.37
N ASP A 178 -7.77 -4.92 1.99
CA ASP A 178 -8.74 -5.66 2.81
C ASP A 178 -8.60 -7.18 2.67
N MET A 179 -7.69 -7.64 1.80
CA MET A 179 -7.40 -9.06 1.62
C MET A 179 -6.55 -9.61 2.76
N SER A 180 -6.98 -10.72 3.35
CA SER A 180 -6.17 -11.45 4.32
C SER A 180 -4.95 -12.11 3.64
N PRO A 181 -3.70 -11.71 3.96
CA PRO A 181 -2.52 -12.30 3.32
C PRO A 181 -2.41 -13.81 3.59
N THR A 182 -2.87 -14.25 4.77
CA THR A 182 -2.90 -15.67 5.13
C THR A 182 -3.95 -16.45 4.34
N ALA A 183 -5.10 -15.86 4.03
CA ALA A 183 -6.12 -16.51 3.21
C ALA A 183 -5.64 -16.65 1.76
N VAL A 184 -5.06 -15.58 1.20
CA VAL A 184 -4.48 -15.56 -0.15
C VAL A 184 -3.35 -16.58 -0.27
N ALA A 185 -2.39 -16.58 0.67
CA ALA A 185 -1.27 -17.52 0.65
C ALA A 185 -1.71 -19.00 0.78
N LYS A 186 -2.88 -19.26 1.37
CA LYS A 186 -3.47 -20.61 1.47
C LYS A 186 -4.43 -20.95 0.35
N GLN A 187 -4.65 -20.04 -0.60
CA GLN A 187 -5.64 -20.17 -1.67
C GLN A 187 -7.04 -20.47 -1.12
N ARG A 188 -7.45 -19.73 -0.09
CA ARG A 188 -8.76 -19.87 0.60
C ARG A 188 -9.71 -18.70 0.35
N THR A 189 -9.25 -17.68 -0.37
CA THR A 189 -10.08 -16.55 -0.76
C THR A 189 -11.11 -17.01 -1.80
N GLN A 190 -12.33 -16.49 -1.69
CA GLN A 190 -13.41 -16.72 -2.67
C GLN A 190 -13.41 -15.65 -3.77
N VAL A 191 -12.72 -14.55 -3.53
CA VAL A 191 -12.53 -13.44 -4.45
C VAL A 191 -11.05 -13.30 -4.79
N TRP A 192 -10.75 -12.64 -5.90
CA TRP A 192 -9.38 -12.34 -6.29
C TRP A 192 -8.69 -11.51 -5.17
N PRO A 193 -7.37 -11.64 -4.93
CA PRO A 193 -6.46 -12.63 -5.49
C PRO A 193 -6.68 -14.02 -4.87
N PHE A 194 -6.59 -15.05 -5.70
CA PHE A 194 -6.69 -16.45 -5.28
C PHE A 194 -5.36 -17.01 -4.80
N SER A 195 -4.25 -16.40 -5.21
CA SER A 195 -2.89 -16.78 -4.81
C SER A 195 -1.98 -15.55 -4.74
N PRO A 196 -0.83 -15.63 -4.05
CA PRO A 196 0.17 -14.55 -4.09
C PRO A 196 0.63 -14.24 -5.52
N GLN A 197 0.72 -15.25 -6.40
CA GLN A 197 1.13 -15.11 -7.79
C GLN A 197 0.20 -14.20 -8.59
N ASP A 198 -1.08 -14.15 -8.24
CA ASP A 198 -2.03 -13.25 -8.88
C ASP A 198 -1.67 -11.77 -8.65
N CYS A 199 -0.99 -11.46 -7.53
CA CYS A 199 -0.51 -10.13 -7.19
C CYS A 199 0.86 -9.79 -7.79
N ILE A 200 1.60 -10.79 -8.29
CA ILE A 200 2.95 -10.64 -8.86
C ILE A 200 3.09 -11.44 -10.16
N PRO A 201 2.30 -11.14 -11.20
CA PRO A 201 2.15 -12.00 -12.38
C PRO A 201 3.45 -12.18 -13.20
N PHE A 202 4.44 -11.30 -13.04
CA PHE A 202 5.77 -11.41 -13.66
C PHE A 202 6.88 -11.68 -12.63
N GLY A 203 6.52 -12.17 -11.44
CA GLY A 203 7.41 -12.34 -10.30
C GLY A 203 7.53 -11.07 -9.46
N ALA A 204 8.02 -11.26 -8.24
CA ALA A 204 8.09 -10.20 -7.23
C ALA A 204 9.05 -9.08 -7.63
N GLU A 205 10.22 -9.40 -8.19
CA GLU A 205 11.22 -8.41 -8.60
C GLU A 205 10.72 -7.50 -9.72
N THR A 206 10.20 -8.08 -10.80
CA THR A 206 9.58 -7.33 -11.91
C THR A 206 8.45 -6.45 -11.40
N THR A 207 7.58 -6.99 -10.54
CA THR A 207 6.45 -6.25 -9.97
C THR A 207 6.91 -5.02 -9.19
N ILE A 208 7.89 -5.16 -8.30
CA ILE A 208 8.42 -4.03 -7.51
C ILE A 208 9.11 -3.00 -8.41
N LYS A 209 9.93 -3.43 -9.37
CA LYS A 209 10.57 -2.52 -10.34
C LYS A 209 9.54 -1.75 -11.16
N SER A 210 8.52 -2.41 -11.68
CA SER A 210 7.46 -1.78 -12.47
C SER A 210 6.68 -0.76 -11.63
N ILE A 211 6.29 -1.09 -10.39
CA ILE A 211 5.57 -0.13 -9.53
C ILE A 211 6.47 1.03 -9.13
N HIS A 212 7.76 0.80 -8.88
CA HIS A 212 8.72 1.88 -8.61
C HIS A 212 8.86 2.82 -9.82
N GLN A 213 8.88 2.28 -11.04
CA GLN A 213 8.82 3.10 -12.25
C GLN A 213 7.53 3.92 -12.33
N TRP A 214 6.38 3.36 -11.95
CA TRP A 214 5.14 4.13 -11.83
C TRP A 214 5.22 5.24 -10.78
N ILE A 215 5.91 5.04 -9.64
CA ILE A 215 6.12 6.11 -8.65
C ILE A 215 6.92 7.27 -9.29
N HIS A 216 7.93 6.97 -10.09
CA HIS A 216 8.72 8.00 -10.77
C HIS A 216 7.96 8.72 -11.88
N PHE A 217 7.13 7.99 -12.63
CA PHE A 217 6.34 8.53 -13.74
C PHE A 217 5.12 9.31 -13.26
N TYR A 218 4.48 8.83 -12.19
CA TYR A 218 3.19 9.27 -11.65
C TYR A 218 3.36 10.06 -10.34
N ARG A 219 4.31 11.01 -10.32
CA ARG A 219 4.61 11.80 -9.11
C ARG A 219 3.48 12.74 -8.71
N ASP A 220 2.80 13.30 -9.71
CA ASP A 220 1.71 14.26 -9.57
C ASP A 220 0.51 13.75 -10.42
N PRO A 221 -0.75 14.03 -10.07
CA PRO A 221 -1.24 14.78 -8.91
C PRO A 221 -1.42 13.92 -7.65
N GLN A 222 -1.22 12.60 -7.70
CA GLN A 222 -1.38 11.73 -6.53
C GLN A 222 -0.43 10.53 -6.61
N PRO A 223 0.29 10.20 -5.54
CA PRO A 223 1.29 9.15 -5.56
C PRO A 223 0.68 7.78 -5.26
N PHE A 224 -0.44 7.46 -5.92
CA PHE A 224 -1.14 6.19 -5.75
C PHE A 224 -0.25 4.94 -5.87
N PRO A 225 0.74 4.88 -6.79
CA PRO A 225 1.63 3.72 -6.89
C PRO A 225 2.40 3.43 -5.60
N ILE A 226 2.67 4.44 -4.75
CA ILE A 226 3.28 4.24 -3.43
C ILE A 226 2.39 3.34 -2.56
N SER A 227 1.11 3.67 -2.44
CA SER A 227 0.18 2.86 -1.65
C SER A 227 -0.06 1.47 -2.26
N LEU A 228 -0.10 1.36 -3.59
CA LEU A 228 -0.21 0.07 -4.28
C LEU A 228 0.97 -0.85 -3.94
N MET A 229 2.20 -0.30 -3.96
CA MET A 229 3.40 -1.04 -3.57
C MET A 229 3.29 -1.56 -2.14
N GLY A 230 2.78 -0.73 -1.22
CA GLY A 230 2.56 -1.09 0.18
C GLY A 230 1.59 -2.27 0.33
N VAL A 231 0.42 -2.21 -0.31
CA VAL A 231 -0.59 -3.29 -0.21
C VAL A 231 -0.17 -4.57 -0.92
N ILE A 232 0.57 -4.49 -2.02
CA ILE A 232 1.19 -5.69 -2.63
C ILE A 232 2.24 -6.25 -1.66
N GLY A 233 3.06 -5.39 -1.05
CA GLY A 233 3.94 -5.73 0.07
C GLY A 233 3.21 -6.47 1.20
N HIS A 234 2.01 -6.03 1.56
CA HIS A 234 1.19 -6.68 2.57
C HIS A 234 0.71 -8.08 2.14
N VAL A 235 0.09 -8.19 0.97
CA VAL A 235 -0.51 -9.44 0.47
C VAL A 235 0.56 -10.49 0.13
N THR A 236 1.72 -10.08 -0.39
CA THR A 236 2.82 -10.95 -0.82
C THR A 236 4.08 -10.82 0.04
N ARG A 237 3.95 -10.37 1.29
CA ARG A 237 4.98 -10.15 2.32
C ARG A 237 6.35 -10.78 2.08
N ASN A 238 6.47 -12.10 2.21
CA ASN A 238 7.76 -12.80 2.16
C ASN A 238 8.40 -12.82 0.77
N LEU A 239 7.64 -12.48 -0.28
CA LEU A 239 8.10 -12.39 -1.66
C LEU A 239 8.58 -10.97 -2.01
N THR A 240 7.84 -9.93 -1.58
CA THR A 240 8.04 -8.56 -2.04
C THR A 240 8.70 -7.63 -1.04
N VAL A 241 8.46 -7.78 0.28
CA VAL A 241 9.04 -6.88 1.29
C VAL A 241 10.58 -6.86 1.27
N PRO A 242 11.30 -7.99 1.14
CA PRO A 242 12.76 -7.97 1.00
C PRO A 242 13.24 -7.16 -0.21
N LEU A 243 12.47 -7.18 -1.31
CA LEU A 243 12.78 -6.48 -2.55
C LEU A 243 12.45 -4.99 -2.46
N ILE A 244 11.33 -4.63 -1.81
CA ILE A 244 10.99 -3.23 -1.48
C ILE A 244 12.10 -2.63 -0.59
N ALA A 245 12.53 -3.37 0.44
CA ALA A 245 13.60 -2.95 1.33
C ALA A 245 14.96 -2.80 0.64
N ALA A 246 15.19 -3.52 -0.47
CA ALA A 246 16.41 -3.45 -1.26
C ALA A 246 16.28 -2.53 -2.49
N ALA A 247 15.11 -1.93 -2.73
CA ALA A 247 14.87 -1.11 -3.90
C ALA A 247 15.69 0.18 -3.82
N PRO A 248 16.64 0.41 -4.75
CA PRO A 248 17.49 1.59 -4.71
C PRO A 248 16.64 2.85 -4.90
N ASN A 249 16.94 3.91 -4.16
CA ASN A 249 16.27 5.21 -4.25
C ASN A 249 14.77 5.25 -3.93
N LEU A 250 14.08 4.12 -3.72
CA LEU A 250 12.64 4.11 -3.46
C LEU A 250 12.27 5.05 -2.31
N VAL A 251 12.98 4.96 -1.19
CA VAL A 251 12.75 5.84 -0.04
C VAL A 251 13.08 7.30 -0.34
N VAL A 252 14.10 7.56 -1.16
CA VAL A 252 14.43 8.92 -1.63
C VAL A 252 13.27 9.51 -2.42
N ASP A 253 12.69 8.74 -3.34
CA ASP A 253 11.56 9.20 -4.15
C ASP A 253 10.33 9.46 -3.29
N ILE A 254 10.00 8.55 -2.37
CA ILE A 254 8.88 8.72 -1.44
C ILE A 254 9.09 9.98 -0.58
N ALA A 255 10.31 10.17 -0.05
CA ALA A 255 10.66 11.34 0.74
C ALA A 255 10.54 12.63 -0.10
N GLN A 256 11.06 12.66 -1.32
CA GLN A 256 10.97 13.82 -2.22
C GLN A 256 9.54 14.18 -2.58
N ILE A 257 8.70 13.18 -2.89
CA ILE A 257 7.27 13.38 -3.18
C ILE A 257 6.57 13.96 -1.95
N GLY A 258 6.81 13.40 -0.77
CA GLY A 258 6.24 13.89 0.48
C GLY A 258 6.70 15.31 0.82
N HIS A 259 8.00 15.60 0.71
CA HIS A 259 8.54 16.95 0.97
C HIS A 259 7.94 17.96 0.02
N LYS A 260 7.83 17.64 -1.27
CA LYS A 260 7.18 18.51 -2.25
C LYS A 260 5.72 18.80 -1.88
N ALA A 261 4.97 17.78 -1.44
CA ALA A 261 3.59 17.96 -0.98
C ALA A 261 3.52 18.87 0.26
N CYS A 262 4.37 18.65 1.27
CA CYS A 262 4.46 19.51 2.45
C CYS A 262 4.84 20.94 2.09
N ASP A 263 5.86 21.14 1.26
CA ASP A 263 6.36 22.46 0.91
C ASP A 263 5.34 23.23 0.06
N THR A 264 4.61 22.54 -0.84
CA THR A 264 3.51 23.13 -1.61
C THR A 264 2.37 23.57 -0.69
N ALA A 265 1.96 22.71 0.25
CA ALA A 265 0.93 23.02 1.24
C ALA A 265 1.33 24.20 2.14
N LEU A 266 2.58 24.25 2.61
CA LEU A 266 3.10 25.35 3.42
C LEU A 266 3.18 26.66 2.64
N GLN A 267 3.67 26.64 1.39
CA GLN A 267 3.72 27.83 0.55
C GLN A 267 2.33 28.40 0.28
N ARG A 268 1.37 27.54 -0.07
CA ARG A 268 -0.03 27.94 -0.28
C ARG A 268 -0.69 28.42 1.00
N LYS A 269 -0.40 27.80 2.15
CA LYS A 269 -0.89 28.26 3.46
C LYS A 269 -0.48 29.70 3.78
N LEU A 270 0.66 30.16 3.25
CA LEU A 270 1.17 31.51 3.43
C LEU A 270 0.70 32.51 2.37
N ASP A 271 -0.04 32.06 1.35
CA ASP A 271 -0.52 32.91 0.25
C ASP A 271 -1.80 33.66 0.68
N PRO A 272 -1.73 34.98 0.91
CA PRO A 272 -2.89 35.75 1.36
C PRO A 272 -3.96 35.93 0.27
N SER A 273 -3.69 35.52 -0.97
CA SER A 273 -4.63 35.63 -2.09
C SER A 273 -5.61 34.47 -2.19
N LEU A 274 -5.37 33.38 -1.45
CA LEU A 274 -6.27 32.23 -1.45
C LEU A 274 -7.58 32.55 -0.73
N THR A 275 -8.69 32.13 -1.32
CA THR A 275 -9.98 32.09 -0.62
C THR A 275 -9.99 30.93 0.39
N ASP A 276 -10.89 30.98 1.37
CA ASP A 276 -11.05 29.87 2.35
C ASP A 276 -11.30 28.52 1.66
N ALA A 277 -12.08 28.51 0.56
CA ALA A 277 -12.33 27.30 -0.22
C ALA A 277 -11.04 26.76 -0.88
N GLN A 278 -10.23 27.65 -1.48
CA GLN A 278 -8.95 27.25 -2.06
C GLN A 278 -7.95 26.79 -1.00
N PHE A 279 -8.00 27.39 0.19
CA PHE A 279 -7.17 26.98 1.32
C PHE A 279 -7.52 25.57 1.79
N ILE A 280 -8.82 25.26 1.89
CA ILE A 280 -9.33 23.91 2.19
C ILE A 280 -8.92 22.90 1.11
N ASP A 281 -9.08 23.26 -0.18
CA ASP A 281 -8.71 22.37 -1.30
C ASP A 281 -7.24 21.93 -1.24
N VAL A 282 -6.35 22.86 -0.87
CA VAL A 282 -4.91 22.58 -0.68
C VAL A 282 -4.68 21.62 0.48
N GLY A 283 -5.36 21.79 1.61
CA GLY A 283 -5.24 20.87 2.73
C GLY A 283 -5.79 19.49 2.42
N ASP A 284 -6.91 19.41 1.73
CA ASP A 284 -7.50 18.16 1.26
C ASP A 284 -6.58 17.44 0.28
N ALA A 285 -5.94 18.16 -0.64
CA ALA A 285 -4.94 17.60 -1.53
C ALA A 285 -3.72 17.08 -0.76
N PHE A 286 -3.18 17.88 0.15
CA PHE A 286 -2.08 17.47 1.03
C PHE A 286 -2.41 16.19 1.81
N HIS A 287 -3.60 16.13 2.41
CA HIS A 287 -4.06 14.94 3.14
C HIS A 287 -4.08 13.71 2.23
N ARG A 288 -4.61 13.84 1.00
CA ARG A 288 -4.61 12.75 0.01
C ARG A 288 -3.20 12.27 -0.34
N TYR A 289 -2.22 13.15 -0.49
CA TYR A 289 -0.81 12.76 -0.70
C TYR A 289 -0.27 11.97 0.49
N MET A 290 -0.47 12.50 1.69
CA MET A 290 0.04 11.87 2.90
C MET A 290 -0.63 10.54 3.19
N TRP A 291 -1.91 10.38 2.87
CA TRP A 291 -2.62 9.12 3.00
C TRP A 291 -1.93 7.98 2.24
N HIS A 292 -1.42 8.21 1.02
CA HIS A 292 -0.75 7.17 0.24
C HIS A 292 0.61 6.78 0.83
N ILE A 293 1.38 7.76 1.31
CA ILE A 293 2.67 7.55 1.97
C ILE A 293 2.45 6.82 3.31
N GLU A 294 1.48 7.29 4.09
CA GLU A 294 1.04 6.67 5.34
C GLU A 294 0.64 5.21 5.10
N LYS A 295 -0.22 4.96 4.10
CA LYS A 295 -0.69 3.62 3.77
C LYS A 295 0.46 2.68 3.41
N PHE A 296 1.45 3.16 2.64
CA PHE A 296 2.65 2.38 2.32
C PHE A 296 3.40 1.98 3.59
N PHE A 297 3.70 2.94 4.46
CA PHE A 297 4.40 2.66 5.70
C PHE A 297 3.58 1.82 6.67
N LYS A 298 2.27 2.02 6.77
CA LYS A 298 1.38 1.17 7.57
C LYS A 298 1.37 -0.26 7.05
N CYS A 299 1.31 -0.47 5.74
CA CYS A 299 1.33 -1.82 5.17
C CYS A 299 2.67 -2.53 5.42
N LEU A 300 3.79 -1.79 5.41
CA LEU A 300 5.11 -2.37 5.65
C LEU A 300 5.46 -2.52 7.14
N PHE A 301 5.06 -1.57 7.98
CA PHE A 301 5.43 -1.50 9.41
C PHE A 301 4.37 -2.08 10.33
N GLY A 302 3.09 -2.04 9.93
CA GLY A 302 1.98 -2.61 10.67
C GLY A 302 2.14 -4.11 10.88
N GLU A 303 1.57 -4.63 11.98
CA GLU A 303 1.58 -6.05 12.41
C GLU A 303 2.86 -6.82 12.01
N SER A 304 4.00 -6.14 12.19
CA SER A 304 5.35 -6.67 12.01
C SER A 304 5.74 -7.02 10.58
N ASN A 305 5.12 -6.41 9.55
CA ASN A 305 5.26 -6.82 8.16
C ASN A 305 6.71 -6.88 7.65
N ILE A 306 7.54 -5.95 8.11
CA ILE A 306 8.97 -5.85 7.83
C ILE A 306 9.83 -6.38 8.98
N GLN A 307 10.90 -7.13 8.68
CA GLN A 307 11.93 -7.48 9.68
C GLN A 307 12.76 -6.24 10.05
N PRO A 308 13.35 -6.18 11.27
CA PRO A 308 14.27 -5.09 11.63
C PRO A 308 15.43 -4.90 10.65
N ALA A 309 15.98 -5.99 10.10
CA ALA A 309 17.06 -5.93 9.10
C ALA A 309 16.57 -5.37 7.74
N GLU A 310 15.35 -5.72 7.33
CA GLU A 310 14.70 -5.20 6.12
C GLU A 310 14.37 -3.71 6.31
N LEU A 311 13.84 -3.33 7.48
CA LEU A 311 13.55 -1.95 7.83
C LEU A 311 14.81 -1.10 7.82
N LYS A 312 15.86 -1.57 8.50
CA LYS A 312 17.18 -0.96 8.49
C LYS A 312 17.67 -0.74 7.07
N ARG A 313 17.56 -1.75 6.20
CA ARG A 313 17.98 -1.64 4.80
C ARG A 313 17.15 -0.61 4.03
N LEU A 314 15.83 -0.63 4.18
CA LEU A 314 14.90 0.26 3.51
C LEU A 314 15.24 1.73 3.79
N VAL A 315 15.53 2.07 5.05
CA VAL A 315 15.68 3.47 5.48
C VAL A 315 17.14 3.92 5.56
N SER A 316 18.11 3.02 5.34
CA SER A 316 19.53 3.29 5.56
C SER A 316 20.01 4.51 4.76
N GLY A 317 20.52 5.52 5.46
CA GLY A 317 21.04 6.75 4.83
C GLY A 317 19.96 7.78 4.48
N HIS A 318 18.69 7.48 4.78
CA HIS A 318 17.54 8.35 4.49
C HIS A 318 16.66 8.61 5.72
N GLU A 319 17.08 8.14 6.90
CA GLU A 319 16.32 8.22 8.14
C GLU A 319 15.98 9.66 8.50
N ARG A 320 16.97 10.57 8.36
CA ARG A 320 16.77 12.00 8.62
C ARG A 320 15.77 12.63 7.65
N SER A 321 15.87 12.31 6.36
CA SER A 321 14.97 12.88 5.34
C SER A 321 13.52 12.44 5.56
N LEU A 322 13.30 11.17 5.90
CA LEU A 322 11.97 10.65 6.27
C LEU A 322 11.46 11.23 7.59
N PHE A 323 12.33 11.35 8.60
CA PHE A 323 11.97 11.96 9.87
C PHE A 323 11.53 13.42 9.67
N ASP A 324 12.32 14.21 8.94
CA ASP A 324 12.01 15.60 8.62
C ASP A 324 10.69 15.72 7.84
N LEU A 325 10.44 14.80 6.90
CA LEU A 325 9.15 14.71 6.18
C LEU A 325 7.99 14.53 7.16
N PHE A 326 8.06 13.53 8.03
CA PHE A 326 6.94 13.26 8.95
C PHE A 326 6.74 14.38 9.97
N CYS A 327 7.80 15.05 10.42
CA CYS A 327 7.67 16.23 11.28
C CYS A 327 6.95 17.38 10.57
N LYS A 328 7.31 17.70 9.32
CA LYS A 328 6.59 18.70 8.50
C LYS A 328 5.13 18.30 8.27
N ALA A 329 4.88 17.03 7.96
CA ALA A 329 3.52 16.54 7.74
C ALA A 329 2.65 16.69 9.00
N LEU A 330 3.19 16.40 10.19
CA LEU A 330 2.50 16.61 11.46
C LEU A 330 2.23 18.09 11.74
N GLU A 331 3.14 19.00 11.38
CA GLU A 331 2.89 20.44 11.48
C GLU A 331 1.64 20.87 10.72
N LEU A 332 1.49 20.39 9.49
CA LEU A 332 0.32 20.66 8.66
C LEU A 332 -0.95 20.00 9.21
N LEU A 333 -0.89 18.71 9.58
CA LEU A 333 -2.05 17.96 10.10
C LEU A 333 -2.60 18.51 11.42
N HIS A 334 -1.76 19.15 12.23
CA HIS A 334 -2.18 19.81 13.47
C HIS A 334 -2.67 21.25 13.27
N THR A 335 -2.94 21.68 12.03
CA THR A 335 -3.60 22.95 11.72
C THR A 335 -5.06 22.65 11.34
N PRO A 336 -6.04 22.61 12.27
CA PRO A 336 -7.40 22.13 11.97
C PRO A 336 -8.13 22.96 10.92
N SER A 337 -7.86 24.28 10.87
CA SER A 337 -8.45 25.18 9.88
C SER A 337 -7.99 24.92 8.44
N PHE A 338 -7.03 24.02 8.24
CA PHE A 338 -6.46 23.70 6.94
C PHE A 338 -7.28 22.67 6.16
N PHE A 339 -8.25 22.00 6.79
CA PHE A 339 -8.96 20.87 6.19
C PHE A 339 -10.47 21.10 6.15
N SER A 340 -11.16 20.45 5.21
CA SER A 340 -12.61 20.41 5.18
C SER A 340 -13.18 19.67 6.39
N ASP A 341 -14.43 19.99 6.76
CA ASP A 341 -15.14 19.31 7.85
C ASP A 341 -15.20 17.78 7.63
N ASP A 342 -15.33 17.34 6.38
CA ASP A 342 -15.35 15.93 6.00
C ASP A 342 -14.04 15.19 6.32
N LEU A 343 -12.90 15.90 6.34
CA LEU A 343 -11.59 15.31 6.66
C LEU A 343 -11.23 15.40 8.14
N LEU A 344 -11.89 16.24 8.93
CA LEU A 344 -11.56 16.43 10.35
C LEU A 344 -11.62 15.11 11.14
N ASP A 345 -12.54 14.21 10.78
CA ASP A 345 -12.66 12.89 11.42
C ASP A 345 -11.51 11.92 11.05
N LEU A 346 -10.84 12.14 9.91
CA LEU A 346 -9.74 11.29 9.43
C LEU A 346 -8.36 11.78 9.90
N ILE A 347 -8.25 13.05 10.30
CA ILE A 347 -6.99 13.65 10.78
C ILE A 347 -6.42 12.90 11.99
N PRO A 348 -7.18 12.59 13.07
CA PRO A 348 -6.62 11.91 14.24
C PRO A 348 -5.96 10.59 13.90
N TYR A 349 -6.57 9.84 12.98
CA TYR A 349 -6.03 8.59 12.48
C TYR A 349 -4.71 8.82 11.72
N SER A 350 -4.68 9.79 10.80
CA SER A 350 -3.49 10.14 10.00
C SER A 350 -2.34 10.62 10.90
N VAL A 351 -2.65 11.46 11.89
CA VAL A 351 -1.70 11.93 12.91
C VAL A 351 -1.11 10.75 13.67
N ASN A 352 -1.91 9.77 14.09
CA ASN A 352 -1.41 8.61 14.81
C ASN A 352 -0.40 7.82 13.96
N VAL A 353 -0.75 7.50 12.72
CA VAL A 353 0.11 6.67 11.87
C VAL A 353 1.39 7.40 11.46
N ILE A 354 1.32 8.69 11.12
CA ILE A 354 2.51 9.50 10.81
C ILE A 354 3.39 9.67 12.04
N THR A 355 2.79 9.81 13.23
CA THR A 355 3.52 9.87 14.51
C THR A 355 4.26 8.56 14.80
N GLU A 356 3.61 7.40 14.57
CA GLU A 356 4.24 6.08 14.69
C GLU A 356 5.38 5.89 13.68
N ALA A 357 5.17 6.29 12.42
CA ALA A 357 6.20 6.24 11.38
C ALA A 357 7.39 7.14 11.74
N ALA A 358 7.15 8.38 12.17
CA ALA A 358 8.18 9.33 12.60
C ALA A 358 9.04 8.77 13.72
N GLY A 359 8.41 8.25 14.79
CA GLY A 359 9.19 7.70 15.89
C GLY A 359 9.88 6.37 15.54
N THR A 360 9.33 5.57 14.61
CA THR A 360 10.03 4.39 14.07
C THR A 360 11.30 4.82 13.35
N MET A 361 11.22 5.83 12.46
CA MET A 361 12.40 6.35 11.76
C MET A 361 13.45 6.91 12.72
N TYR A 362 13.01 7.60 13.77
CA TYR A 362 13.92 8.12 14.78
C TYR A 362 14.62 6.99 15.54
N VAL A 363 13.88 5.97 16.00
CA VAL A 363 14.48 4.81 16.70
C VAL A 363 15.45 4.07 15.79
N VAL A 364 15.10 3.83 14.54
CA VAL A 364 16.02 3.19 13.58
C VAL A 364 17.24 4.05 13.34
N GLY A 365 17.08 5.36 13.15
CA GLY A 365 18.21 6.27 12.96
C GLY A 365 19.12 6.41 14.19
N LEU A 366 18.56 6.32 15.41
CA LEU A 366 19.36 6.22 16.64
C LEU A 366 20.19 4.93 16.67
N LEU A 367 19.58 3.79 16.31
CA LEU A 367 20.22 2.48 16.36
C LEU A 367 21.21 2.24 15.21
N VAL A 368 21.04 2.93 14.08
CA VAL A 368 21.77 2.65 12.83
C VAL A 368 22.72 3.76 12.42
N THR A 369 22.29 5.01 12.46
CA THR A 369 23.00 6.13 11.81
C THR A 369 23.46 7.22 12.75
N GLN A 370 23.36 7.01 14.07
CA GLN A 370 23.73 8.01 15.08
C GLN A 370 23.03 9.36 14.85
N ILE A 371 21.73 9.36 14.50
CA ILE A 371 20.94 10.61 14.56
C ILE A 371 21.20 11.23 15.94
N PRO A 372 21.56 12.52 16.05
CA PRO A 372 21.84 13.12 17.34
C PRO A 372 20.64 12.89 18.27
N PRO A 373 20.86 12.46 19.53
CA PRO A 373 19.78 12.17 20.49
C PRO A 373 18.91 13.38 20.82
N ARG A 374 19.25 14.57 20.30
CA ARG A 374 18.47 15.80 20.38
C ARG A 374 18.34 16.38 18.98
N VAL A 375 17.20 16.14 18.34
CA VAL A 375 16.75 16.96 17.22
C VAL A 375 16.08 18.19 17.85
N PRO A 376 16.63 19.42 17.69
CA PRO A 376 16.14 20.63 18.39
C PRO A 376 14.66 20.96 18.14
N HIS A 377 14.04 20.32 17.16
CA HIS A 377 12.66 20.55 16.72
C HIS A 377 11.80 19.28 16.78
N MET A 378 12.18 18.27 17.58
CA MET A 378 11.32 17.10 17.76
C MET A 378 10.01 17.53 18.44
N ARG A 379 8.90 17.31 17.75
CA ARG A 379 7.57 17.61 18.29
C ARG A 379 7.26 16.74 19.52
N PRO A 380 6.49 17.25 20.51
CA PRO A 380 6.15 16.50 21.71
C PRO A 380 5.39 15.18 21.45
N ASP A 381 4.55 15.13 20.42
CA ASP A 381 3.83 13.93 19.99
C ASP A 381 4.76 12.85 19.42
N VAL A 382 5.71 13.25 18.57
CA VAL A 382 6.79 12.39 18.07
C VAL A 382 7.68 11.92 19.22
N LEU A 383 8.07 12.81 20.13
CA LEU A 383 8.84 12.43 21.33
C LEU A 383 8.06 11.42 22.17
N ALA A 384 6.76 11.65 22.40
CA ALA A 384 5.92 10.71 23.13
C ALA A 384 5.84 9.35 22.41
N ALA A 385 5.79 9.33 21.07
CA ALA A 385 5.81 8.11 20.28
C ALA A 385 7.15 7.38 20.34
N VAL A 386 8.26 8.12 20.22
CA VAL A 386 9.62 7.61 20.43
C VAL A 386 9.78 7.06 21.83
N LEU A 387 9.27 7.73 22.85
CA LEU A 387 9.30 7.23 24.23
C LEU A 387 8.43 5.98 24.37
N ARG A 388 7.25 5.91 23.73
CA ARG A 388 6.43 4.68 23.70
C ARG A 388 7.20 3.54 23.03
N MET A 389 7.78 3.77 21.85
CA MET A 389 8.55 2.79 21.08
C MET A 389 9.88 2.40 21.73
N GLY A 390 10.61 3.34 22.32
CA GLY A 390 11.86 3.11 23.04
C GLY A 390 11.63 2.39 24.36
N ASN A 391 10.52 2.70 25.03
CA ASN A 391 10.02 1.87 26.11
C ASN A 391 9.68 0.47 25.57
N ASP A 392 9.08 0.32 24.38
CA ASP A 392 8.77 -1.01 23.81
C ASP A 392 10.05 -1.76 23.40
N ALA A 393 11.10 -1.04 23.00
CA ALA A 393 12.38 -1.58 22.55
C ALA A 393 13.36 -1.97 23.68
N GLY A 394 12.93 -1.96 24.94
CA GLY A 394 13.68 -2.57 26.06
C GLY A 394 14.92 -1.81 26.55
N HIS A 395 15.10 -0.53 26.21
CA HIS A 395 16.30 0.24 26.60
C HIS A 395 16.19 0.97 27.95
N THR A 396 15.04 0.88 28.64
CA THR A 396 14.93 1.26 30.05
C THR A 396 15.09 0.01 30.92
N PRO A 397 16.00 -0.02 31.91
CA PRO A 397 16.34 -1.22 32.71
C PRO A 397 15.21 -1.80 33.59
N ALA A 398 13.98 -1.31 33.46
CA ALA A 398 12.84 -1.72 34.29
C ALA A 398 11.63 -2.26 33.51
N ARG A 399 11.67 -2.36 32.17
CA ARG A 399 10.48 -2.82 31.43
C ARG A 399 10.39 -4.35 31.30
N PRO A 400 9.18 -4.92 31.39
CA PRO A 400 9.00 -6.36 31.25
C PRO A 400 9.19 -6.79 29.79
N ALA A 401 10.12 -7.71 29.53
CA ALA A 401 10.38 -8.35 28.25
C ALA A 401 9.15 -9.03 27.66
N ALA A 402 8.15 -9.36 28.49
CA ALA A 402 6.88 -9.91 28.04
C ALA A 402 6.13 -9.01 27.05
N LEU A 403 6.21 -7.68 27.16
CA LEU A 403 5.48 -6.77 26.27
C LEU A 403 5.93 -6.87 24.79
N PRO A 404 7.20 -6.62 24.44
CA PRO A 404 7.66 -6.74 23.06
C PRO A 404 7.58 -8.18 22.53
N LEU A 405 7.69 -9.18 23.43
CA LEU A 405 7.55 -10.58 23.05
C LEU A 405 6.19 -10.89 22.43
N GLY A 406 5.08 -10.34 22.96
CA GLY A 406 3.74 -10.59 22.41
C GLY A 406 3.63 -10.23 20.93
N THR A 407 4.18 -9.08 20.54
CA THR A 407 4.25 -8.62 19.16
C THR A 407 5.12 -9.54 18.29
N VAL A 408 6.29 -9.95 18.80
CA VAL A 408 7.20 -10.87 18.09
C VAL A 408 6.52 -12.22 17.83
N LEU A 409 5.85 -12.81 18.83
CA LEU A 409 5.18 -14.10 18.66
C LEU A 409 4.02 -14.01 17.66
N GLN A 410 3.24 -12.93 17.70
CA GLN A 410 2.18 -12.69 16.70
C GLN A 410 2.76 -12.56 15.29
N SER A 411 3.80 -11.73 15.11
CA SER A 411 4.52 -11.58 13.85
C SER A 411 4.91 -12.92 13.24
N HIS A 412 5.57 -13.77 14.02
CA HIS A 412 6.04 -15.06 13.54
C HIS A 412 4.88 -16.02 13.20
N LYS A 413 3.79 -15.98 13.97
CA LYS A 413 2.58 -16.78 13.70
C LYS A 413 1.91 -16.36 12.38
N GLU A 414 1.89 -15.08 12.08
CA GLU A 414 1.29 -14.52 10.86
C GLU A 414 2.18 -14.75 9.64
N ARG A 415 3.49 -14.52 9.76
CA ARG A 415 4.46 -14.70 8.65
C ARG A 415 4.53 -16.12 8.13
N ARG A 416 4.42 -17.11 9.03
CA ARG A 416 4.53 -18.55 8.73
C ARG A 416 5.74 -18.85 7.84
N VAL A 417 6.89 -18.35 8.26
CA VAL A 417 8.20 -18.66 7.68
C VAL A 417 8.76 -19.94 8.32
N CYS A 418 9.62 -20.64 7.59
CA CYS A 418 10.27 -21.82 8.11
C CYS A 418 11.31 -21.42 9.16
N PHE A 419 11.28 -22.05 10.33
CA PHE A 419 12.21 -21.76 11.43
C PHE A 419 13.57 -22.47 11.33
N SER A 420 13.82 -23.23 10.27
CA SER A 420 15.14 -23.80 10.01
C SER A 420 16.05 -22.71 9.48
N LEU A 421 17.20 -22.51 10.11
CA LEU A 421 18.20 -21.55 9.64
C LEU A 421 18.56 -21.84 8.18
N GLY A 422 18.57 -20.78 7.36
CA GLY A 422 18.89 -20.85 5.93
C GLY A 422 17.71 -21.28 5.03
N CYS A 423 16.60 -21.77 5.58
CA CYS A 423 15.42 -22.09 4.77
C CYS A 423 14.60 -20.83 4.46
N ARG A 424 14.46 -20.48 3.18
CA ARG A 424 13.70 -19.30 2.71
C ARG A 424 12.22 -19.57 2.46
N HIS A 425 11.74 -20.79 2.75
CA HIS A 425 10.35 -21.13 2.54
C HIS A 425 9.44 -20.42 3.54
N SER A 426 8.33 -19.94 3.02
CA SER A 426 7.21 -19.34 3.73
C SER A 426 5.92 -19.93 3.16
N ILE A 427 4.80 -19.62 3.80
CA ILE A 427 3.49 -19.98 3.25
C ILE A 427 3.23 -19.43 1.83
N GLN A 428 3.96 -18.39 1.42
CA GLN A 428 3.83 -17.76 0.09
C GLN A 428 4.86 -18.27 -0.94
N THR A 429 5.97 -18.87 -0.52
CA THR A 429 7.09 -19.29 -1.41
C THR A 429 7.16 -20.80 -1.64
N ARG A 430 6.19 -21.57 -1.14
CA ARG A 430 6.23 -23.03 -1.23
C ARG A 430 6.13 -23.49 -2.69
N ALA A 431 6.96 -24.47 -3.05
CA ALA A 431 7.00 -25.02 -4.40
C ALA A 431 5.66 -25.71 -4.76
N PRO A 432 5.17 -25.58 -6.02
CA PRO A 432 3.86 -26.10 -6.43
C PRO A 432 3.73 -27.63 -6.35
N ASP A 433 4.86 -28.33 -6.38
CA ASP A 433 4.99 -29.79 -6.32
C ASP A 433 4.93 -30.35 -4.89
N ALA A 434 5.01 -29.49 -3.88
CA ALA A 434 4.90 -29.91 -2.50
C ALA A 434 3.46 -30.37 -2.24
N ALA A 435 3.27 -31.68 -2.05
CA ALA A 435 1.96 -32.34 -1.93
C ALA A 435 0.93 -31.51 -1.15
N ALA A 436 -0.31 -31.48 -1.63
CA ALA A 436 -1.40 -30.64 -1.11
C ALA A 436 -1.62 -30.74 0.41
N ASP A 437 -1.27 -31.88 1.01
CA ASP A 437 -1.36 -32.12 2.45
C ASP A 437 -0.16 -31.69 3.28
N ASP A 438 0.95 -31.32 2.64
CA ASP A 438 2.20 -30.98 3.34
C ASP A 438 2.23 -29.50 3.78
N ARG A 439 1.12 -29.07 4.38
CA ARG A 439 0.94 -27.75 4.99
C ARG A 439 2.12 -27.45 5.92
N PHE A 440 2.51 -26.17 6.01
CA PHE A 440 3.48 -25.69 7.00
C PHE A 440 3.16 -26.30 8.38
N ARG A 441 4.05 -27.17 8.84
CA ARG A 441 3.82 -27.96 10.05
C ARG A 441 4.25 -27.11 11.22
N ARG A 442 3.35 -26.95 12.19
CA ARG A 442 3.68 -26.33 13.46
C ARG A 442 4.38 -27.34 14.36
N CYS A 443 5.29 -26.87 15.21
CA CYS A 443 5.85 -27.73 16.24
C CYS A 443 4.71 -28.27 17.13
N SER A 444 4.66 -29.59 17.34
CA SER A 444 3.66 -30.22 18.20
C SER A 444 3.73 -29.75 19.67
N GLY A 445 4.91 -29.32 20.12
CA GLY A 445 5.16 -28.79 21.46
C GLY A 445 4.61 -27.38 21.68
N CYS A 446 5.24 -26.38 21.06
CA CYS A 446 4.91 -24.96 21.28
C CYS A 446 3.81 -24.41 20.37
N GLN A 447 3.49 -25.09 19.25
CA GLN A 447 2.46 -24.69 18.26
C GLN A 447 2.67 -23.32 17.60
N LEU A 448 3.83 -22.69 17.81
CA LEU A 448 4.11 -21.35 17.31
C LEU A 448 5.03 -21.39 16.09
N VAL A 449 6.22 -21.98 16.24
CA VAL A 449 7.18 -22.10 15.14
C VAL A 449 6.65 -23.06 14.08
N SER A 450 6.92 -22.73 12.81
CA SER A 450 6.46 -23.49 11.66
C SER A 450 7.62 -23.96 10.78
N TYR A 451 7.44 -25.08 10.11
CA TYR A 451 8.43 -25.68 9.22
C TYR A 451 7.80 -26.07 7.88
N CYS A 452 8.56 -25.90 6.80
CA CYS A 452 8.11 -26.34 5.48
C CYS A 452 8.14 -27.86 5.30
N GLY A 453 8.69 -28.63 6.26
CA GLY A 453 8.75 -30.08 6.22
C GLY A 453 9.50 -30.69 7.41
N ARG A 454 9.50 -32.04 7.51
CA ARG A 454 10.13 -32.78 8.62
C ARG A 454 11.65 -32.59 8.67
N ALA A 455 12.32 -32.51 7.52
CA ALA A 455 13.77 -32.29 7.45
C ALA A 455 14.17 -30.96 8.12
N CYS A 456 13.51 -29.86 7.74
CA CYS A 456 13.70 -28.54 8.37
C CYS A 456 13.35 -28.53 9.86
N GLN A 457 12.32 -29.27 10.28
CA GLN A 457 11.99 -29.41 11.70
C GLN A 457 13.13 -30.09 12.47
N VAL A 458 13.66 -31.22 11.96
CA VAL A 458 14.76 -31.95 12.60
C VAL A 458 16.05 -31.11 12.62
N ALA A 459 16.35 -30.40 11.53
CA ALA A 459 17.49 -29.50 11.44
C ALA A 459 17.39 -28.38 12.51
N ALA A 460 16.29 -27.64 12.54
CA ALA A 460 16.07 -26.59 13.56
C ALA A 460 16.05 -27.13 15.00
N TRP A 461 15.59 -28.37 15.19
CA TRP A 461 15.54 -29.01 16.50
C TRP A 461 16.93 -29.36 17.05
N ARG A 462 17.88 -29.67 16.16
CA ARG A 462 19.24 -30.12 16.48
C ARG A 462 20.32 -29.10 16.08
N ASP A 463 19.92 -27.88 15.72
CA ASP A 463 20.84 -26.84 15.27
C ASP A 463 21.87 -26.56 16.36
N ALA A 464 23.15 -26.50 16.01
CA ALA A 464 24.22 -26.34 16.98
C ALA A 464 24.29 -24.92 17.57
N SER A 465 23.82 -23.93 16.82
CA SER A 465 23.90 -22.52 17.19
C SER A 465 22.62 -22.00 17.86
N LEU A 466 21.45 -22.50 17.42
CA LEU A 466 20.16 -22.02 17.88
C LEU A 466 19.12 -23.15 17.96
N PRO A 467 19.35 -24.18 18.79
CA PRO A 467 18.47 -25.35 18.88
C PRO A 467 17.08 -24.98 19.39
N HIS A 468 16.05 -25.18 18.57
CA HIS A 468 14.66 -24.95 19.01
C HIS A 468 14.27 -25.83 20.20
N ARG A 469 14.87 -27.02 20.34
CA ARG A 469 14.60 -27.95 21.45
C ARG A 469 14.72 -27.27 22.83
N GLU A 470 15.70 -26.40 23.00
CA GLU A 470 16.02 -25.78 24.28
C GLU A 470 14.98 -24.73 24.69
N VAL A 471 14.36 -24.06 23.73
CA VAL A 471 13.38 -22.98 23.98
C VAL A 471 11.93 -23.43 23.77
N CYS A 472 11.69 -24.62 23.21
CA CYS A 472 10.33 -25.07 22.84
C CYS A 472 9.39 -25.13 24.06
N ALA A 473 9.87 -25.60 25.21
CA ALA A 473 9.09 -25.63 26.44
C ALA A 473 8.82 -24.21 26.96
N ASP A 474 9.81 -23.33 26.88
CA ASP A 474 9.73 -21.93 27.29
C ASP A 474 8.68 -21.18 26.46
N ILE A 475 8.72 -21.30 25.13
CA ILE A 475 7.70 -20.70 24.24
C ILE A 475 6.30 -21.17 24.64
N LYS A 476 6.12 -22.48 24.86
CA LYS A 476 4.81 -23.03 25.25
C LYS A 476 4.32 -22.44 26.57
N ALA A 477 5.22 -22.30 27.54
CA ALA A 477 4.91 -21.75 28.86
C ALA A 477 4.55 -20.26 28.77
N VAL A 478 5.33 -19.42 28.08
CA VAL A 478 5.00 -18.00 27.90
C VAL A 478 3.69 -17.83 27.14
N VAL A 479 3.46 -18.59 26.05
CA VAL A 479 2.20 -18.51 25.30
C VAL A 479 1.00 -18.85 26.19
N LYS A 480 1.13 -19.86 27.06
CA LYS A 480 0.09 -20.21 28.04
C LYS A 480 -0.14 -19.10 29.06
N GLN A 481 0.93 -18.52 29.60
CA GLN A 481 0.87 -17.39 30.54
C GLN A 481 0.20 -16.17 29.89
N GLY A 482 0.50 -15.88 28.63
CA GLY A 482 -0.10 -14.80 27.84
C GLY A 482 -1.54 -15.03 27.40
N GLY A 483 -2.18 -16.14 27.78
CA GLY A 483 -3.59 -16.42 27.49
C GLY A 483 -3.84 -17.48 26.41
N GLY A 484 -2.80 -18.16 25.92
CA GLY A 484 -2.90 -19.28 24.98
C GLY A 484 -3.13 -18.88 23.52
N ASN A 485 -3.60 -17.65 23.27
CA ASN A 485 -3.77 -17.11 21.93
C ASN A 485 -2.98 -15.81 21.75
N VAL A 486 -1.88 -15.89 20.99
CA VAL A 486 -1.05 -14.71 20.65
C VAL A 486 -1.76 -13.71 19.73
N ASP A 487 -2.93 -14.05 19.15
CA ASP A 487 -3.72 -13.08 18.39
C ASP A 487 -4.48 -12.11 19.31
N ALA A 488 -4.68 -12.48 20.58
CA ALA A 488 -5.36 -11.66 21.57
C ALA A 488 -4.39 -10.67 22.24
N GLN A 489 -3.78 -9.78 21.44
CA GLN A 489 -2.73 -8.85 21.91
C GLN A 489 -3.13 -8.01 23.13
N GLU A 490 -4.39 -7.58 23.22
CA GLU A 490 -4.85 -6.83 24.39
C GLU A 490 -4.84 -7.68 25.67
N THR A 491 -5.21 -8.96 25.56
CA THR A 491 -5.10 -9.91 26.68
C THR A 491 -3.65 -10.12 27.06
N TRP A 492 -2.77 -10.30 26.07
CA TRP A 492 -1.33 -10.44 26.31
C TRP A 492 -0.77 -9.22 27.05
N ARG A 493 -1.03 -8.01 26.55
CA ARG A 493 -0.58 -6.73 27.13
C ARG A 493 -1.07 -6.56 28.56
N LYS A 494 -2.35 -6.85 28.83
CA LYS A 494 -2.92 -6.78 30.17
C LYS A 494 -2.21 -7.74 31.12
N ARG A 495 -1.95 -8.98 30.70
CA ARG A 495 -1.26 -9.99 31.52
C ARG A 495 0.20 -9.65 31.78
N ALA A 496 0.91 -9.16 30.77
CA ALA A 496 2.28 -8.66 30.91
C ALA A 496 2.36 -7.50 31.92
N LYS A 497 1.48 -6.50 31.80
CA LYS A 497 1.41 -5.36 32.75
C LYS A 497 1.11 -5.78 34.18
N ASN A 498 0.34 -6.84 34.36
CA ASN A 498 -0.01 -7.39 35.66
C ASN A 498 1.05 -8.35 36.23
N GLY A 499 2.21 -8.50 35.57
CA GLY A 499 3.27 -9.42 36.02
C GLY A 499 2.87 -10.89 35.97
N GLN A 500 1.89 -11.26 35.13
CA GLN A 500 1.39 -12.63 35.01
C GLN A 500 2.19 -13.48 34.02
N ILE A 501 3.18 -12.87 33.37
CA ILE A 501 4.13 -13.52 32.47
C ILE A 501 5.49 -13.49 33.16
N ASP A 502 6.13 -14.64 33.27
CA ASP A 502 7.46 -14.78 33.84
C ASP A 502 8.46 -14.01 32.96
N GLU A 503 9.10 -13.01 33.55
CA GLU A 503 9.96 -12.07 32.81
C GLU A 503 11.28 -12.66 32.36
N ASP A 504 11.85 -13.58 33.14
CA ASP A 504 13.09 -14.24 32.75
C ASP A 504 12.83 -15.22 31.62
N LEU A 505 11.69 -15.93 31.70
CA LEU A 505 11.20 -16.78 30.63
C LEU A 505 10.93 -15.98 29.35
N ALA A 506 10.21 -14.86 29.46
CA ALA A 506 9.93 -13.98 28.33
C ALA A 506 11.21 -13.44 27.70
N ARG A 507 12.18 -13.01 28.51
CA ARG A 507 13.48 -12.50 28.02
C ARG A 507 14.25 -13.56 27.25
N ARG A 508 14.34 -14.79 27.77
CA ARG A 508 15.01 -15.91 27.06
C ARG A 508 14.36 -16.19 25.72
N VAL A 509 13.03 -16.26 25.68
CA VAL A 509 12.30 -16.50 24.42
C VAL A 509 12.50 -15.35 23.44
N PHE A 510 12.44 -14.10 23.91
CA PHE A 510 12.64 -12.92 23.08
C PHE A 510 14.04 -12.89 22.44
N GLU A 511 15.10 -13.09 23.23
CA GLU A 511 16.47 -13.13 22.71
C GLU A 511 16.68 -14.28 21.72
N TRP A 512 16.04 -15.43 21.93
CA TRP A 512 16.08 -16.53 20.96
C TRP A 512 15.47 -16.13 19.61
N PHE A 513 14.28 -15.51 19.59
CA PHE A 513 13.65 -15.05 18.33
C PHE A 513 14.45 -13.93 17.66
N LYS A 514 15.02 -13.02 18.44
CA LYS A 514 15.89 -11.96 17.94
C LYS A 514 17.13 -12.55 17.26
N THR A 515 17.83 -13.47 17.93
CA THR A 515 18.99 -14.19 17.39
C THR A 515 18.60 -14.95 16.12
N TRP A 516 17.46 -15.65 16.12
CA TRP A 516 16.95 -16.33 14.94
C TRP A 516 16.76 -15.37 13.76
N GLY A 517 16.15 -14.21 13.99
CA GLY A 517 15.94 -13.18 12.97
C GLY A 517 17.24 -12.62 12.41
N GLU A 518 18.24 -12.37 13.26
CA GLU A 518 19.57 -11.89 12.87
C GLU A 518 20.33 -12.93 12.02
N MET A 519 20.33 -14.19 12.43
CA MET A 519 20.96 -15.29 11.70
C MET A 519 20.26 -15.54 10.36
N GLN A 520 18.92 -15.51 10.35
CA GLN A 520 18.13 -15.69 9.13
C GLN A 520 18.40 -14.53 8.15
N GLY A 521 18.47 -13.29 8.63
CA GLY A 521 18.79 -12.11 7.82
C GLY A 521 20.20 -12.15 7.24
N SER A 522 21.18 -12.62 8.00
CA SER A 522 22.58 -12.75 7.54
C SER A 522 22.70 -13.77 6.39
N ASN A 523 22.01 -14.90 6.50
CA ASN A 523 21.96 -15.93 5.45
C ASN A 523 21.21 -15.49 4.18
N LEU A 524 20.36 -14.46 4.28
CA LEU A 524 19.72 -13.84 3.12
C LEU A 524 20.66 -12.92 2.33
N ILE A 525 21.71 -12.39 2.96
CA ILE A 525 22.66 -11.46 2.34
C ILE A 525 23.84 -12.21 1.72
N ALA A 526 24.27 -13.32 2.33
CA ALA A 526 25.45 -14.07 1.92
C ALA A 526 25.27 -14.94 0.65
N ASN A 527 24.02 -15.21 0.24
CA ASN A 527 23.68 -15.93 -1.01
C ASN A 527 22.69 -15.13 -1.82
#